data_AF-A0A845HS25-F1
#
_entry.id   AF-A0A845HS25-F1
#
_cell.length_a   1.000
_cell.length_b   1.000
_cell.length_c   1.000
_cell.angle_alpha   90.00
_cell.angle_beta   90.00
_cell.angle_gamma   90.00
#
_symmetry.space_group_name_H-M   'P 1'
#
loop_
_entity.id
_entity.type
_entity.pdbx_description
1 polymer ?
#
loop_
_entity_poly.entity_id
_entity_poly.type
_entity_poly.pdbx_seq_one_letter_code
_entity_poly.pdbx_strand_id
1 'polypeptide(L)'
;MNKKYILILFLLWIVACGTRADEVPAVGLWEKLAVTDGRFHLVARRNYIFTNKKLTEKTIFTGFRDLGGEQDVVCCLVVKSLVPLNLQDILKKYGADSDFVEHMKSVKGLDFIYEADPFSKKDGNDAFKTIFEADDNPQDLSPYTAPVIAIKLDKNSVKIPFRMGEKNINIKTKYSKNGDVVTYEIGINKEKTLFSEGALPH
;
A
#
# COMPACT_ATOMS: atom_id res chain seq x y z
N MET A 1 -51.30 35.56 26.72
CA MET A 1 -50.40 34.44 26.40
C MET A 1 -50.44 34.19 24.89
N ASN A 2 -49.39 34.58 24.18
CA ASN A 2 -49.39 34.76 22.72
C ASN A 2 -48.97 33.50 21.97
N LYS A 3 -49.91 32.92 21.21
CA LYS A 3 -49.84 31.72 20.36
C LYS A 3 -48.93 31.81 19.12
N LYS A 4 -47.91 32.69 19.09
CA LYS A 4 -47.13 32.98 17.85
C LYS A 4 -45.71 32.40 17.78
N TYR A 5 -45.25 31.67 18.80
CA TYR A 5 -43.86 31.18 18.86
C TYR A 5 -43.68 29.67 18.67
N ILE A 6 -44.74 28.93 18.31
CA ILE A 6 -44.69 27.45 18.24
C ILE A 6 -44.31 26.93 16.83
N LEU A 7 -44.22 27.78 15.81
CA LEU A 7 -44.04 27.32 14.42
C LEU A 7 -42.63 27.46 13.82
N ILE A 8 -41.62 27.94 14.57
CA ILE A 8 -40.28 28.23 14.03
C ILE A 8 -39.19 27.27 14.55
N LEU A 9 -39.53 26.32 15.43
CA LEU A 9 -38.54 25.41 16.03
C LEU A 9 -38.42 24.03 15.37
N PHE A 10 -39.17 23.75 14.30
CA PHE A 10 -39.18 22.42 13.64
C PHE A 10 -38.41 22.34 12.31
N LEU A 11 -37.73 23.40 11.87
CA LEU A 11 -37.11 23.47 10.54
C LEU A 11 -35.57 23.42 10.52
N LEU A 12 -34.92 23.13 11.66
CA LEU A 12 -33.45 23.13 11.80
C LEU A 12 -32.82 21.74 11.99
N TRP A 13 -33.58 20.64 11.78
CA TRP A 13 -33.09 19.27 12.00
C TRP A 13 -32.78 18.46 10.71
N ILE A 14 -32.69 19.10 9.55
CA ILE A 14 -32.49 18.41 8.25
C ILE A 14 -31.07 18.57 7.67
N VAL A 15 -30.14 19.26 8.34
CA VAL A 15 -28.79 19.48 7.77
C VAL A 15 -27.70 18.86 8.63
N ALA A 16 -27.67 17.52 8.70
CA ALA A 16 -26.45 16.79 9.06
C ALA A 16 -26.47 15.30 8.64
N CYS A 17 -27.29 14.90 7.65
CA CYS A 17 -27.01 13.64 6.95
C CYS A 17 -25.98 13.95 5.86
N GLY A 18 -24.76 14.28 6.30
CA GLY A 18 -23.62 14.34 5.40
C GLY A 18 -23.44 12.93 4.85
N THR A 19 -23.87 12.71 3.61
CA THR A 19 -23.36 11.61 2.80
C THR A 19 -21.84 11.73 2.86
N ARG A 20 -21.20 10.90 3.68
CA ARG A 20 -19.75 10.71 3.62
C ARG A 20 -19.51 10.18 2.21
N ALA A 21 -19.11 11.08 1.32
CA ALA A 21 -18.63 10.69 0.01
C ALA A 21 -17.57 9.63 0.29
N ASP A 22 -17.82 8.44 -0.26
CA ASP A 22 -17.13 7.22 0.09
C ASP A 22 -15.66 7.39 -0.30
N GLU A 23 -14.81 7.82 0.64
CA GLU A 23 -13.47 8.33 0.33
C GLU A 23 -12.70 7.31 -0.52
N VAL A 24 -12.02 7.80 -1.56
CA VAL A 24 -11.16 6.95 -2.38
C VAL A 24 -10.08 6.38 -1.47
N PRO A 25 -9.94 5.03 -1.36
CA PRO A 25 -8.98 4.44 -0.44
C PRO A 25 -7.56 4.83 -0.83
N ALA A 26 -6.65 4.83 0.15
CA ALA A 26 -5.25 5.08 -0.12
C ALA A 26 -4.69 3.98 -1.04
N VAL A 27 -3.78 4.35 -1.92
CA VAL A 27 -3.11 3.41 -2.82
C VAL A 27 -1.61 3.64 -2.74
N GLY A 28 -0.83 2.67 -3.20
CA GLY A 28 0.61 2.84 -3.20
C GLY A 28 1.38 1.57 -3.49
N LEU A 29 2.56 1.47 -2.90
CA LEU A 29 3.52 0.41 -3.14
C LEU A 29 3.94 -0.23 -1.81
N TRP A 30 3.92 -1.55 -1.75
CA TRP A 30 4.54 -2.31 -0.68
C TRP A 30 5.93 -2.74 -1.09
N GLU A 31 6.90 -2.43 -0.24
CA GLU A 31 8.31 -2.78 -0.35
C GLU A 31 8.70 -3.67 0.83
N LYS A 32 8.95 -4.96 0.59
CA LYS A 32 9.58 -5.88 1.55
C LYS A 32 11.04 -6.04 1.17
N LEU A 33 11.92 -5.44 1.96
CA LEU A 33 13.34 -5.35 1.64
C LEU A 33 14.19 -5.93 2.76
N ALA A 34 15.17 -6.75 2.38
CA ALA A 34 16.30 -7.07 3.23
C ALA A 34 17.30 -5.89 3.21
N VAL A 35 17.89 -5.61 4.36
CA VAL A 35 18.98 -4.65 4.52
C VAL A 35 20.18 -5.42 5.02
N THR A 36 21.32 -5.21 4.38
CA THR A 36 22.57 -5.91 4.65
C THR A 36 23.66 -4.99 5.20
N ASP A 37 24.69 -5.57 5.80
CA ASP A 37 25.95 -4.87 6.10
C ASP A 37 26.93 -4.98 4.93
N GLY A 38 28.10 -4.32 5.04
CA GLY A 38 29.16 -4.40 4.02
C GLY A 38 29.80 -5.79 3.84
N ARG A 39 29.29 -6.82 4.52
CA ARG A 39 29.67 -8.24 4.36
C ARG A 39 28.49 -9.09 3.90
N PHE A 40 27.40 -8.46 3.43
CA PHE A 40 26.17 -9.11 2.98
C PHE A 40 25.41 -9.88 4.08
N HIS A 41 25.66 -9.60 5.36
CA HIS A 41 24.85 -10.17 6.43
C HIS A 41 23.55 -9.38 6.59
N LEU A 42 22.44 -10.11 6.77
CA LEU A 42 21.14 -9.51 7.06
C LEU A 42 21.20 -8.71 8.38
N VAL A 43 20.99 -7.39 8.29
CA VAL A 43 20.88 -6.46 9.41
C VAL A 43 19.42 -6.27 9.81
N ALA A 44 18.52 -6.19 8.82
CA ALA A 44 17.10 -6.03 9.05
C ALA A 44 16.29 -6.53 7.86
N ARG A 45 15.05 -6.95 8.10
CA ARG A 45 14.04 -7.12 7.06
C ARG A 45 12.85 -6.23 7.39
N ARG A 46 12.43 -5.40 6.44
CA ARG A 46 11.43 -4.34 6.67
C ARG A 46 10.34 -4.40 5.62
N ASN A 47 9.12 -4.07 6.04
CA ASN A 47 7.98 -3.87 5.16
C ASN A 47 7.62 -2.38 5.20
N TYR A 48 7.78 -1.68 4.09
CA TYR A 48 7.36 -0.29 3.93
C TYR A 48 6.13 -0.22 3.04
N ILE A 49 5.22 0.69 3.37
CA ILE A 49 4.13 1.12 2.50
C ILE A 49 4.42 2.55 2.09
N PHE A 50 4.76 2.75 0.84
CA PHE A 50 4.70 4.06 0.20
C PHE A 50 3.25 4.30 -0.24
N THR A 51 2.70 5.49 -0.01
CA THR A 51 1.30 5.78 -0.35
C THR A 51 1.07 7.22 -0.77
N ASN A 52 0.00 7.43 -1.54
CA ASN A 52 -0.39 8.71 -2.14
C ASN A 52 -1.06 9.69 -1.17
N LYS A 53 -1.46 9.24 0.03
CA LYS A 53 -2.10 10.12 1.02
C LYS A 53 -1.75 9.78 2.45
N LYS A 54 -1.82 10.79 3.32
CA LYS A 54 -1.61 10.62 4.75
C LYS A 54 -2.72 9.75 5.35
N LEU A 55 -2.35 8.80 6.20
CA LEU A 55 -3.28 7.93 6.90
C LEU A 55 -3.72 8.61 8.20
N THR A 56 -5.03 8.65 8.42
CA THR A 56 -5.65 9.26 9.60
C THR A 56 -6.23 8.23 10.56
N GLU A 57 -6.27 6.96 10.15
CA GLU A 57 -6.80 5.85 10.91
C GLU A 57 -6.04 4.55 10.63
N LYS A 58 -6.20 3.56 11.51
CA LYS A 58 -5.58 2.24 11.34
C LYS A 58 -5.99 1.65 10.01
N THR A 59 -4.99 1.42 9.15
CA THR A 59 -5.21 1.01 7.76
C THR A 59 -4.63 -0.37 7.49
N ILE A 60 -5.39 -1.18 6.76
CA ILE A 60 -4.94 -2.47 6.23
C ILE A 60 -4.81 -2.31 4.72
N PHE A 61 -3.66 -2.72 4.19
CA PHE A 61 -3.36 -2.77 2.77
C PHE A 61 -3.41 -4.21 2.25
N THR A 62 -4.01 -4.34 1.07
CA THR A 62 -3.96 -5.55 0.25
C THR A 62 -3.00 -5.29 -0.92
N GLY A 63 -2.04 -6.18 -1.13
CA GLY A 63 -1.15 -6.18 -2.30
C GLY A 63 -1.74 -6.94 -3.47
N PHE A 64 -1.24 -6.64 -4.67
CA PHE A 64 -1.67 -7.28 -5.90
C PHE A 64 -0.46 -7.68 -6.73
N ARG A 65 -0.44 -8.93 -7.21
CA ARG A 65 0.59 -9.45 -8.10
C ARG A 65 -0.03 -9.83 -9.44
N ASP A 66 0.52 -9.31 -10.53
CA ASP A 66 0.03 -9.58 -11.87
C ASP A 66 0.36 -11.01 -12.31
N LEU A 67 -0.65 -11.76 -12.75
CA LEU A 67 -0.53 -13.11 -13.30
C LEU A 67 -0.93 -13.18 -14.79
N GLY A 68 -0.90 -12.07 -15.52
CA GLY A 68 -1.15 -12.06 -16.96
C GLY A 68 -2.63 -12.22 -17.32
N GLY A 69 -3.49 -11.45 -16.66
CA GLY A 69 -4.95 -11.40 -16.93
C GLY A 69 -5.81 -11.45 -15.67
N GLU A 70 -5.23 -11.89 -14.56
CA GLU A 70 -5.79 -11.78 -13.20
C GLU A 70 -4.75 -11.16 -12.28
N GLN A 71 -5.21 -10.61 -11.15
CA GLN A 71 -4.34 -10.20 -10.05
C GLN A 71 -4.48 -11.20 -8.94
N ASP A 72 -3.37 -11.81 -8.56
CA ASP A 72 -3.25 -12.52 -7.31
C ASP A 72 -3.34 -11.50 -6.16
N VAL A 73 -4.20 -11.78 -5.21
CA VAL A 73 -4.41 -10.93 -4.04
C VAL A 73 -3.38 -11.37 -3.00
N VAL A 74 -2.67 -10.42 -2.40
CA VAL A 74 -1.67 -10.69 -1.38
C VAL A 74 -2.04 -9.95 -0.11
N CYS A 75 -2.70 -10.67 0.79
CA CYS A 75 -3.31 -10.11 1.98
C CYS A 75 -2.62 -10.61 3.25
N CYS A 76 -2.30 -9.76 4.21
CA CYS A 76 -2.46 -8.30 4.21
C CYS A 76 -1.41 -7.68 5.13
N LEU A 77 -1.23 -6.37 4.99
CA LEU A 77 -0.33 -5.60 5.83
C LEU A 77 -1.11 -4.57 6.63
N VAL A 78 -0.71 -4.39 7.88
CA VAL A 78 -1.25 -3.36 8.77
C VAL A 78 -0.16 -2.36 9.09
N VAL A 79 -0.45 -1.07 8.95
CA VAL A 79 0.51 -0.02 9.32
C VAL A 79 0.72 0.00 10.84
N LYS A 80 1.97 0.08 11.27
CA LYS A 80 2.33 0.04 12.71
C LYS A 80 1.97 1.34 13.43
N SER A 81 2.11 2.47 12.74
CA SER A 81 1.92 3.82 13.24
C SER A 81 1.28 4.70 12.17
N LEU A 82 0.50 5.69 12.58
CA LEU A 82 -0.08 6.71 11.69
C LEU A 82 0.85 7.91 11.50
N VAL A 83 2.02 7.91 12.13
CA VAL A 83 3.07 8.89 11.89
C VAL A 83 3.87 8.45 10.66
N PRO A 84 3.85 9.21 9.55
CA PRO A 84 4.66 8.89 8.39
C PRO A 84 6.15 8.91 8.75
N LEU A 85 6.90 7.97 8.20
CA LEU A 85 8.35 7.95 8.25
C LEU A 85 8.93 8.98 7.28
N ASN A 86 10.09 9.53 7.65
CA ASN A 86 10.87 10.36 6.76
C ASN A 86 11.85 9.49 5.97
N LEU A 87 11.83 9.59 4.63
CA LEU A 87 12.72 8.83 3.77
C LEU A 87 14.20 9.08 4.13
N GLN A 88 14.60 10.33 4.38
CA GLN A 88 15.99 10.67 4.69
C GLN A 88 16.48 10.00 5.97
N ASP A 89 15.62 9.85 6.98
CA ASP A 89 15.97 9.15 8.21
C ASP A 89 16.17 7.65 7.97
N ILE A 90 15.34 7.04 7.12
CA ILE A 90 15.49 5.63 6.70
C ILE A 90 16.83 5.44 5.95
N LEU A 91 17.10 6.30 4.97
CA LEU A 91 18.32 6.25 4.15
C LEU A 91 19.57 6.47 5.00
N LYS A 92 19.50 7.37 5.99
CA LYS A 92 20.60 7.59 6.94
C LYS A 92 20.82 6.37 7.84
N LYS A 93 19.74 5.77 8.34
CA LYS A 93 19.79 4.59 9.23
C LYS A 93 20.44 3.37 8.54
N TYR A 94 20.13 3.16 7.26
CA TYR A 94 20.61 2.01 6.49
C TYR A 94 21.64 2.40 5.42
N GLY A 95 22.34 3.53 5.61
CA GLY A 95 23.23 4.11 4.61
C GLY A 95 24.45 3.27 4.21
N ALA A 96 24.71 2.18 4.93
CA ALA A 96 25.77 1.23 4.61
C ALA A 96 25.39 0.26 3.48
N ASP A 97 24.10 0.09 3.19
CA ASP A 97 23.59 -0.75 2.10
C ASP A 97 23.25 0.15 0.91
N SER A 98 24.14 0.20 -0.09
CA SER A 98 23.98 1.07 -1.27
C SER A 98 22.76 0.72 -2.09
N ASP A 99 22.48 -0.58 -2.23
CA ASP A 99 21.46 -1.10 -3.13
C ASP A 99 20.08 -0.83 -2.54
N PHE A 100 19.92 -1.04 -1.22
CA PHE A 100 18.75 -0.62 -0.48
C PHE A 100 18.51 0.90 -0.59
N VAL A 101 19.57 1.71 -0.42
CA VAL A 101 19.48 3.18 -0.49
C VAL A 101 19.08 3.66 -1.88
N GLU A 102 19.67 3.07 -2.93
CA GLU A 102 19.37 3.40 -4.31
C GLU A 102 17.94 3.02 -4.67
N HIS A 103 17.52 1.80 -4.32
CA HIS A 103 16.16 1.33 -4.53
C HIS A 103 15.13 2.24 -3.85
N MET A 104 15.30 2.51 -2.56
CA MET A 104 14.36 3.36 -1.80
C MET A 104 14.25 4.79 -2.36
N LYS A 105 15.32 5.32 -2.97
CA LYS A 105 15.30 6.63 -3.66
C LYS A 105 14.62 6.56 -5.02
N SER A 106 14.60 5.39 -5.65
CA SER A 106 14.01 5.18 -6.98
C SER A 106 12.49 5.24 -6.96
N VAL A 107 11.86 5.01 -5.80
CA VAL A 107 10.40 5.10 -5.64
C VAL A 107 9.92 6.55 -5.84
N LYS A 108 9.00 6.77 -6.78
CA LYS A 108 8.43 8.09 -7.14
C LYS A 108 6.91 8.07 -7.18
N GLY A 109 6.29 9.24 -6.95
CA GLY A 109 4.84 9.44 -7.07
C GLY A 109 4.03 9.11 -5.82
N LEU A 110 4.69 8.86 -4.68
CA LEU A 110 4.09 8.53 -3.39
C LEU A 110 4.74 9.36 -2.30
N ASP A 111 3.94 10.17 -1.58
CA ASP A 111 4.44 11.22 -0.70
C ASP A 111 4.63 10.77 0.76
N PHE A 112 4.07 9.63 1.14
CA PHE A 112 4.07 9.15 2.53
C PHE A 112 4.64 7.74 2.62
N ILE A 113 5.41 7.47 3.67
CA ILE A 113 6.02 6.16 3.94
C ILE A 113 5.57 5.69 5.32
N TYR A 114 5.20 4.43 5.47
CA TYR A 114 4.87 3.82 6.76
C TYR A 114 5.59 2.49 6.90
N GLU A 115 5.97 2.13 8.13
CA GLU A 115 6.32 0.73 8.41
C GLU A 115 5.04 -0.08 8.61
N ALA A 116 5.02 -1.29 8.08
CA ALA A 116 3.90 -2.22 8.22
C ALA A 116 4.35 -3.57 8.77
N ASP A 117 3.41 -4.32 9.32
CA ASP A 117 3.56 -5.72 9.70
C ASP A 117 2.50 -6.57 9.00
N PRO A 118 2.72 -7.89 8.89
CA PRO A 118 1.64 -8.83 8.61
C PRO A 118 0.41 -8.56 9.47
N PHE A 119 -0.75 -8.38 8.82
CA PHE A 119 -2.01 -8.25 9.54
C PHE A 119 -2.32 -9.51 10.35
N SER A 120 -2.10 -10.69 9.73
CA SER A 120 -2.08 -11.98 10.40
C SER A 120 -1.18 -12.94 9.62
N LYS A 121 -0.16 -13.50 10.28
CA LYS A 121 0.66 -14.55 9.68
C LYS A 121 -0.11 -15.88 9.52
N LYS A 122 -1.14 -16.11 10.33
CA LYS A 122 -1.92 -17.36 10.30
C LYS A 122 -3.04 -17.32 9.27
N ASP A 123 -3.63 -16.15 9.07
CA ASP A 123 -4.82 -15.96 8.23
C ASP A 123 -4.49 -15.37 6.86
N GLY A 124 -3.20 -15.19 6.55
CA GLY A 124 -2.76 -14.83 5.21
C GLY A 124 -3.11 -15.93 4.21
N ASN A 125 -3.41 -15.52 2.97
CA ASN A 125 -3.57 -16.49 1.89
C ASN A 125 -2.22 -17.09 1.47
N ASP A 126 -2.23 -18.11 0.62
CA ASP A 126 -1.02 -18.88 0.33
C ASP A 126 0.08 -18.02 -0.33
N ALA A 127 -0.29 -17.07 -1.19
CA ALA A 127 0.65 -16.10 -1.75
C ALA A 127 1.35 -15.28 -0.65
N PHE A 128 0.59 -14.79 0.33
CA PHE A 128 1.13 -14.08 1.48
C PHE A 128 2.05 -14.97 2.33
N LYS A 129 1.65 -16.22 2.59
CA LYS A 129 2.48 -17.17 3.36
C LYS A 129 3.82 -17.40 2.67
N THR A 130 3.84 -17.68 1.36
CA THR A 130 5.08 -17.87 0.60
C THR A 130 6.03 -16.67 0.72
N ILE A 131 5.50 -15.45 0.67
CA ILE A 131 6.33 -14.23 0.78
C ILE A 131 7.00 -14.10 2.16
N PHE A 132 6.33 -14.58 3.21
CA PHE A 132 6.81 -14.49 4.60
C PHE A 132 7.51 -15.75 5.10
N GLU A 133 7.37 -16.90 4.43
CA GLU A 133 8.15 -18.12 4.72
C GLU A 133 9.65 -17.90 4.50
N ALA A 134 10.00 -17.11 3.47
CA ALA A 134 11.36 -16.64 3.23
C ALA A 134 11.96 -15.88 4.44
N ASP A 135 11.14 -15.35 5.35
CA ASP A 135 11.66 -14.57 6.47
C ASP A 135 12.43 -15.41 7.48
N ASP A 136 12.10 -16.70 7.57
CA ASP A 136 12.73 -17.63 8.51
C ASP A 136 14.14 -18.06 8.03
N ASN A 137 14.49 -17.76 6.77
CA ASN A 137 15.83 -17.96 6.22
C ASN A 137 16.62 -16.62 6.20
N PRO A 138 17.66 -16.46 7.05
CA PRO A 138 18.46 -15.25 7.05
C PRO A 138 19.35 -15.09 5.81
N GLN A 139 19.53 -16.15 5.00
CA GLN A 139 20.25 -16.12 3.74
C GLN A 139 19.36 -15.70 2.56
N ASP A 140 18.04 -15.71 2.74
CA ASP A 140 17.11 -15.24 1.70
C ASP A 140 17.00 -13.71 1.77
N LEU A 141 17.70 -13.04 0.87
CA LEU A 141 17.68 -11.57 0.77
C LEU A 141 16.69 -11.09 -0.29
N SER A 142 15.86 -11.98 -0.84
CA SER A 142 14.99 -11.67 -1.97
C SER A 142 14.01 -10.55 -1.59
N PRO A 143 14.01 -9.44 -2.35
CA PRO A 143 13.05 -8.38 -2.12
C PRO A 143 11.69 -8.78 -2.69
N TYR A 144 10.63 -8.15 -2.19
CA TYR A 144 9.30 -8.30 -2.74
C TYR A 144 8.63 -6.94 -2.85
N THR A 145 8.08 -6.65 -4.04
CA THR A 145 7.32 -5.44 -4.31
C THR A 145 5.93 -5.77 -4.85
N ALA A 146 4.92 -4.98 -4.44
CA ALA A 146 3.59 -5.06 -5.01
C ALA A 146 2.81 -3.74 -4.90
N PRO A 147 2.00 -3.36 -5.92
CA PRO A 147 1.02 -2.30 -5.77
C PRO A 147 0.00 -2.69 -4.69
N VAL A 148 -0.38 -1.74 -3.85
CA VAL A 148 -1.33 -1.93 -2.75
C VAL A 148 -2.51 -0.97 -2.81
N ILE A 149 -3.62 -1.42 -2.25
CA ILE A 149 -4.82 -0.59 -1.99
C ILE A 149 -5.21 -0.78 -0.52
N ALA A 150 -5.55 0.31 0.17
CA ALA A 150 -5.98 0.38 1.57
C ALA A 150 -7.40 -0.18 1.76
N ILE A 151 -7.53 -1.46 1.44
CA ILE A 151 -8.75 -2.24 1.53
C ILE A 151 -8.33 -3.63 2.03
N LYS A 152 -9.23 -4.31 2.72
CA LYS A 152 -9.05 -5.74 3.04
C LYS A 152 -9.89 -6.55 2.05
N LEU A 153 -9.25 -7.45 1.30
CA LEU A 153 -9.93 -8.42 0.45
C LEU A 153 -9.74 -9.83 1.00
N ASP A 154 -10.84 -10.53 1.24
CA ASP A 154 -10.84 -11.94 1.67
C ASP A 154 -10.87 -12.90 0.46
N LYS A 155 -10.21 -12.54 -0.64
CA LYS A 155 -10.13 -13.33 -1.89
C LYS A 155 -8.69 -13.70 -2.19
N ASN A 156 -8.47 -14.78 -2.92
CA ASN A 156 -7.14 -15.18 -3.39
C ASN A 156 -6.76 -14.53 -4.72
N SER A 157 -7.73 -14.29 -5.62
CA SER A 157 -7.48 -13.57 -6.87
C SER A 157 -8.67 -12.70 -7.27
N VAL A 158 -8.41 -11.74 -8.16
CA VAL A 158 -9.44 -10.90 -8.78
C VAL A 158 -9.14 -10.70 -10.27
N LYS A 159 -10.18 -10.71 -11.10
CA LYS A 159 -10.08 -10.29 -12.51
C LYS A 159 -10.05 -8.77 -12.61
N ILE A 160 -9.26 -8.21 -13.54
CA ILE A 160 -9.17 -6.76 -13.74
C ILE A 160 -9.99 -6.35 -14.98
N PRO A 161 -10.82 -5.30 -14.90
CA PRO A 161 -11.15 -4.52 -13.69
C PRO A 161 -12.06 -5.28 -12.72
N PHE A 162 -12.02 -4.94 -11.44
CA PHE A 162 -12.98 -5.45 -10.43
C PHE A 162 -13.72 -4.33 -9.73
N ARG A 163 -14.85 -4.67 -9.10
CA ARG A 163 -15.63 -3.74 -8.28
C ARG A 163 -15.46 -4.03 -6.80
N MET A 164 -15.45 -2.97 -6.01
CA MET A 164 -15.53 -3.00 -4.56
C MET A 164 -16.60 -1.99 -4.11
N GLY A 165 -17.77 -2.50 -3.71
CA GLY A 165 -18.95 -1.65 -3.54
C GLY A 165 -19.28 -0.91 -4.84
N GLU A 166 -19.36 0.41 -4.78
CA GLU A 166 -19.59 1.25 -5.96
C GLU A 166 -18.32 1.61 -6.73
N LYS A 167 -17.13 1.31 -6.16
CA LYS A 167 -15.84 1.69 -6.73
C LYS A 167 -15.40 0.69 -7.79
N ASN A 168 -15.06 1.18 -8.99
CA ASN A 168 -14.42 0.39 -10.05
C ASN A 168 -12.91 0.52 -9.94
N ILE A 169 -12.19 -0.59 -9.84
CA ILE A 169 -10.76 -0.65 -9.60
C ILE A 169 -10.07 -1.30 -10.80
N ASN A 170 -9.00 -0.64 -11.27
CA ASN A 170 -8.10 -1.14 -12.29
C ASN A 170 -6.66 -0.98 -11.84
N ILE A 171 -5.84 -2.02 -12.00
CA ILE A 171 -4.42 -2.02 -11.65
C ILE A 171 -3.65 -2.39 -12.92
N LYS A 172 -2.59 -1.64 -13.22
CA LYS A 172 -1.68 -1.93 -14.33
C LYS A 172 -0.25 -1.80 -13.86
N THR A 173 0.57 -2.78 -14.22
CA THR A 173 2.02 -2.77 -14.05
C THR A 173 2.66 -2.76 -15.42
N LYS A 174 3.68 -1.91 -15.62
CA LYS A 174 4.43 -1.80 -16.87
C LYS A 174 5.91 -1.73 -16.58
N TYR A 175 6.68 -2.52 -17.32
CA TYR A 175 8.14 -2.46 -17.29
C TYR A 175 8.64 -1.55 -18.41
N SER A 176 9.70 -0.78 -18.15
CA SER A 176 10.42 -0.04 -19.19
C SER A 176 11.03 -1.01 -20.21
N LYS A 177 11.42 -0.50 -21.39
CA LYS A 177 12.00 -1.34 -22.45
C LYS A 177 13.28 -2.07 -22.04
N ASN A 178 14.08 -1.44 -21.18
CA ASN A 178 15.31 -1.98 -20.61
C ASN A 178 15.08 -2.79 -19.33
N GLY A 179 13.86 -2.80 -18.77
CA GLY A 179 13.54 -3.50 -17.53
C GLY A 179 13.87 -2.72 -16.26
N ASP A 180 14.69 -1.66 -16.32
CA ASP A 180 15.21 -0.94 -15.14
C ASP A 180 14.16 -0.17 -14.31
N VAL A 181 12.94 0.06 -14.84
CA VAL A 181 11.89 0.81 -14.15
C VAL A 181 10.57 0.07 -14.24
N VAL A 182 9.90 -0.06 -13.11
CA VAL A 182 8.53 -0.56 -13.02
C VAL A 182 7.60 0.61 -12.73
N THR A 183 6.53 0.73 -13.51
CA THR A 183 5.51 1.76 -13.35
C THR A 183 4.16 1.12 -13.03
N TYR A 184 3.48 1.66 -12.03
CA TYR A 184 2.18 1.22 -11.58
C TYR A 184 1.13 2.32 -11.81
N GLU A 185 -0.01 1.93 -12.36
CA GLU A 185 -1.20 2.77 -12.47
C GLU A 185 -2.34 2.10 -11.72
N ILE A 186 -2.78 2.72 -10.62
CA ILE A 186 -4.00 2.30 -9.90
C ILE A 186 -5.09 3.33 -10.20
N GLY A 187 -6.14 2.87 -10.88
CA GLY A 187 -7.35 3.63 -11.16
C GLY A 187 -8.47 3.22 -10.22
N ILE A 188 -9.08 4.19 -9.53
CA ILE A 188 -10.28 4.00 -8.73
C ILE A 188 -11.34 5.00 -9.23
N ASN A 189 -12.41 4.47 -9.81
CA ASN A 189 -13.41 5.26 -10.54
C ASN A 189 -12.77 6.11 -11.65
N LYS A 190 -12.75 7.43 -11.50
CA LYS A 190 -12.15 8.38 -12.45
C LYS A 190 -10.76 8.85 -12.01
N GLU A 191 -10.37 8.57 -10.76
CA GLU A 191 -9.08 8.97 -10.22
C GLU A 191 -8.01 7.95 -10.59
N LYS A 192 -6.82 8.44 -10.89
CA LYS A 192 -5.65 7.62 -11.23
C LYS A 192 -4.46 8.07 -10.40
N THR A 193 -3.79 7.12 -9.79
CA THR A 193 -2.49 7.32 -9.13
C THR A 193 -1.43 6.61 -9.94
N LEU A 194 -0.36 7.33 -10.30
CA LEU A 194 0.79 6.82 -11.03
C LEU A 194 2.01 6.89 -10.11
N PHE A 195 2.73 5.79 -9.99
CA PHE A 195 3.98 5.71 -9.23
C PHE A 195 4.92 4.70 -9.88
N SER A 196 6.19 4.76 -9.51
CA SER A 196 7.22 3.90 -10.08
C SER A 196 8.30 3.56 -9.07
N GLU A 197 9.04 2.50 -9.34
CA GLU A 197 10.28 2.13 -8.66
C GLU A 197 11.33 1.71 -9.70
N GLY A 198 12.60 1.74 -9.32
CA GLY A 198 13.66 1.05 -10.03
C GLY A 198 13.45 -0.46 -9.88
N ALA A 199 13.68 -1.22 -10.94
CA ALA A 199 13.54 -2.67 -10.85
C ALA A 199 14.62 -3.24 -9.94
N LEU A 200 14.19 -4.05 -8.98
CA LEU A 200 15.08 -4.84 -8.15
C LEU A 200 15.74 -5.92 -9.02
N PRO A 201 17.04 -6.22 -8.81
CA PRO A 201 17.68 -7.35 -9.48
C PRO A 201 16.93 -8.64 -9.16
N HIS A 202 16.58 -9.39 -10.21
CA HIS A 202 15.91 -10.69 -10.15
C HIS A 202 16.92 -11.84 -10.13
#